data_AF-A0A3E1B856-F1
#
_entry.id   AF-A0A3E1B856-F1
#
_cell.length_a   1.000
_cell.length_b   1.000
_cell.length_c   1.000
_cell.angle_alpha   90.00
_cell.angle_beta   90.00
_cell.angle_gamma   90.00
#
_symmetry.space_group_name_H-M   'P 1'
#
loop_
_entity.id
_entity.type
_entity.pdbx_description
1 polymer ?
#
loop_
_entity_poly.entity_id
_entity_poly.type
_entity_poly.pdbx_seq_one_letter_code
_entity_poly.pdbx_strand_id
1 'polypeptide(L)'
;MTEEQKPPHIRLAVENDQRELNRRSAEIDLRWPLKKLAANVIRIVRGAGSPAELGRQCADVVKAYRDYHDALGEWPSSYLISDTLSLRHREYHATTDRAWEWEDAMRQMVAGGLQVAAIILRQS
;
A
#
# COMPACT_ATOMS: atom_id res chain seq x y z
N MET A 1 37.24 -40.26 -20.80
CA MET A 1 35.88 -39.70 -20.87
C MET A 1 35.82 -38.59 -19.86
N THR A 2 36.03 -37.35 -20.29
CA THR A 2 36.20 -36.19 -19.41
C THR A 2 34.91 -35.39 -19.47
N GLU A 3 34.16 -35.36 -18.37
CA GLU A 3 32.99 -34.50 -18.22
C GLU A 3 33.44 -33.04 -18.21
N GLU A 4 33.02 -32.30 -19.23
CA GLU A 4 33.22 -30.87 -19.36
C GLU A 4 32.35 -30.13 -18.34
N GLN A 5 32.93 -29.78 -17.19
CA GLN A 5 32.29 -28.92 -16.20
C GLN A 5 32.15 -27.50 -16.75
N LYS A 6 30.97 -27.24 -17.32
CA LYS A 6 30.53 -25.92 -17.77
C LYS A 6 30.55 -24.93 -16.59
N PRO A 7 31.29 -23.82 -16.65
CA PRO A 7 31.43 -22.91 -15.52
C PRO A 7 30.09 -22.23 -15.17
N PRO A 8 29.82 -21.95 -13.88
CA PRO A 8 28.52 -21.53 -13.41
C PRO A 8 28.10 -20.14 -13.93
N HIS A 9 26.82 -20.01 -14.28
CA HIS A 9 26.17 -18.83 -14.82
C HIS A 9 26.00 -17.71 -13.75
N ILE A 10 27.09 -17.07 -13.32
CA ILE A 10 27.07 -16.01 -12.29
C ILE A 10 26.31 -14.76 -12.75
N ARG A 11 26.34 -14.42 -14.05
CA ARG A 11 25.62 -13.25 -14.59
C ARG A 11 24.10 -13.33 -14.45
N LEU A 12 23.53 -14.53 -14.60
CA LEU A 12 22.08 -14.72 -14.57
C LEU A 12 21.50 -14.54 -13.15
N ALA A 13 22.25 -14.94 -12.12
CA ALA A 13 21.86 -14.77 -10.73
C ALA A 13 21.85 -13.28 -10.32
N VAL A 14 22.89 -12.53 -10.70
CA VAL A 14 23.00 -11.09 -10.39
C VAL A 14 21.91 -10.25 -11.08
N GLU A 15 21.58 -10.55 -12.34
CA GLU A 15 20.49 -9.87 -13.06
C GLU A 15 19.13 -10.16 -12.43
N ASN A 16 18.89 -11.38 -11.95
CA ASN A 16 17.66 -11.75 -11.29
C ASN A 16 17.50 -11.03 -9.94
N ASP A 17 18.58 -10.94 -9.16
CA ASP A 17 18.60 -10.23 -7.89
C ASP A 17 18.32 -8.73 -8.06
N GLN A 18 18.93 -8.08 -9.06
CA GLN A 18 18.71 -6.65 -9.29
C GLN A 18 17.27 -6.35 -9.73
N ARG A 19 16.69 -7.19 -10.59
CA ARG A 19 15.31 -7.02 -11.05
C ARG A 19 14.31 -7.17 -9.90
N GLU A 20 14.54 -8.12 -9.02
CA GLU A 20 13.71 -8.36 -7.84
C GLU A 20 13.82 -7.21 -6.82
N LEU A 21 15.04 -6.69 -6.59
CA LEU A 21 15.25 -5.50 -5.75
C LEU A 21 14.53 -4.26 -6.30
N ASN A 22 14.63 -4.02 -7.61
CA ASN A 22 13.94 -2.92 -8.27
C ASN A 22 12.42 -3.05 -8.13
N ARG A 23 11.89 -4.27 -8.31
CA ARG A 23 10.46 -4.54 -8.13
C ARG A 23 10.01 -4.24 -6.70
N ARG A 24 10.72 -4.75 -5.70
CA ARG A 24 10.38 -4.49 -4.29
C ARG A 24 10.42 -3.01 -3.93
N SER A 25 11.42 -2.27 -4.42
CA SER A 25 11.49 -0.83 -4.20
C SER A 25 10.29 -0.11 -4.81
N ALA A 26 9.98 -0.37 -6.09
CA ALA A 26 8.85 0.24 -6.77
C ALA A 26 7.52 -0.10 -6.08
N GLU A 27 7.35 -1.32 -5.58
CA GLU A 27 6.17 -1.71 -4.79
C GLU A 27 6.05 -0.93 -3.48
N ILE A 28 7.14 -0.76 -2.73
CA ILE A 28 7.17 0.02 -1.49
C ILE A 28 6.81 1.48 -1.76
N ASP A 29 7.40 2.06 -2.80
CA ASP A 29 7.21 3.47 -3.18
C ASP A 29 5.77 3.73 -3.65
N LEU A 30 5.14 2.75 -4.32
CA LEU A 30 3.74 2.81 -4.71
C LEU A 30 2.78 2.67 -3.52
N ARG A 31 3.10 1.80 -2.55
CA ARG A 31 2.22 1.48 -1.41
C ARG A 31 1.89 2.72 -0.58
N TRP A 32 2.84 3.63 -0.39
CA TRP A 32 2.69 4.75 0.54
C TRP A 32 1.69 5.82 0.05
N PRO A 33 1.80 6.39 -1.16
CA PRO A 33 0.83 7.34 -1.69
C PRO A 33 -0.60 6.79 -1.72
N LEU A 34 -0.76 5.51 -2.11
CA LEU A 34 -2.05 4.83 -2.13
C LEU A 34 -2.69 4.78 -0.73
N LYS A 35 -1.92 4.35 0.28
CA LYS A 35 -2.40 4.31 1.67
C LYS A 35 -2.75 5.70 2.20
N LYS A 36 -1.95 6.71 1.88
CA LYS A 36 -2.17 8.08 2.33
C LYS A 36 -3.47 8.67 1.75
N LEU A 37 -3.70 8.50 0.45
CA LEU A 37 -4.94 8.93 -0.20
C LEU A 37 -6.14 8.19 0.39
N ALA A 38 -6.08 6.86 0.49
CA ALA A 38 -7.14 6.05 1.07
C ALA A 38 -7.47 6.46 2.52
N ALA A 39 -6.44 6.71 3.34
CA ALA A 39 -6.61 7.20 4.72
C ALA A 39 -7.41 8.49 4.75
N ASN A 40 -6.99 9.45 3.93
CA ASN A 40 -7.59 10.77 3.91
C ASN A 40 -9.04 10.71 3.40
N VAL A 41 -9.32 9.94 2.34
CA VAL A 41 -10.69 9.73 1.84
C VAL A 41 -11.59 9.15 2.95
N ILE A 42 -11.13 8.11 3.63
CA ILE A 42 -11.85 7.49 4.75
C ILE A 42 -12.09 8.51 5.87
N ARG A 43 -11.10 9.33 6.21
CA ARG A 43 -11.21 10.38 7.24
C ARG A 43 -12.13 11.53 6.81
N ILE A 44 -12.12 11.92 5.54
CA ILE A 44 -12.99 12.97 4.98
C ILE A 44 -14.45 12.53 5.09
N VAL A 45 -14.77 11.29 4.75
CA VAL A 45 -16.13 10.74 4.89
C VAL A 45 -16.62 10.79 6.35
N ARG A 46 -15.70 10.80 7.32
CA ARG A 46 -16.01 10.97 8.76
C ARG A 46 -15.91 12.41 9.27
N GLY A 47 -15.60 13.39 8.42
CA GLY A 47 -15.43 14.78 8.82
C GLY A 47 -14.11 15.10 9.54
N ALA A 48 -13.14 14.18 9.58
CA ALA A 48 -11.87 14.32 10.29
C ALA A 48 -10.64 14.32 9.35
N GLY A 49 -10.86 14.36 8.03
CA GLY A 49 -9.83 14.42 7.00
C GLY A 49 -9.70 15.82 6.39
N SER A 50 -8.77 15.97 5.44
CA SER A 50 -8.53 17.26 4.77
C SER A 50 -8.91 17.19 3.28
N PRO A 51 -10.06 17.75 2.87
CA PRO A 51 -10.44 17.81 1.45
C PRO A 51 -9.46 18.60 0.59
N ALA A 52 -8.82 19.64 1.15
CA ALA A 52 -7.83 20.46 0.45
C ALA A 52 -6.60 19.65 -0.01
N GLU A 53 -6.34 18.52 0.66
CA GLU A 53 -5.21 17.63 0.37
C GLU A 53 -5.48 16.64 -0.76
N LEU A 54 -6.73 16.48 -1.19
CA LEU A 54 -7.11 15.48 -2.18
C LEU A 54 -6.37 15.67 -3.51
N GLY A 55 -6.32 16.90 -4.03
CA GLY A 55 -5.66 17.19 -5.30
C GLY A 55 -4.18 16.78 -5.29
N ARG A 56 -3.46 17.13 -4.21
CA ARG A 56 -2.04 16.77 -4.02
C ARG A 56 -1.86 15.26 -3.91
N GLN A 57 -2.66 14.58 -3.08
CA GLN A 57 -2.54 13.14 -2.87
C GLN A 57 -2.90 12.33 -4.12
N CYS A 58 -3.87 12.78 -4.91
CA CYS A 58 -4.15 12.19 -6.22
C CYS A 58 -2.95 12.32 -7.18
N ALA A 59 -2.32 13.50 -7.23
CA ALA A 59 -1.13 13.71 -8.03
C ALA A 59 0.04 12.80 -7.58
N ASP A 60 0.24 12.63 -6.27
CA ASP A 60 1.25 11.74 -5.70
C ASP A 60 1.02 10.28 -6.13
N VAL A 61 -0.23 9.81 -6.13
CA VAL A 61 -0.58 8.45 -6.60
C VAL A 61 -0.30 8.30 -8.09
N VAL A 62 -0.75 9.24 -8.93
CA VAL A 62 -0.51 9.18 -10.37
C VAL A 62 0.99 9.16 -10.67
N LYS A 63 1.78 9.98 -9.95
CA LYS A 63 3.23 9.98 -10.06
C LYS A 63 3.81 8.62 -9.69
N ALA A 64 3.43 8.04 -8.56
CA ALA A 64 3.95 6.74 -8.13
C ALA A 64 3.60 5.60 -9.09
N TYR A 65 2.42 5.64 -9.72
CA TYR A 65 2.06 4.69 -10.79
C TYR A 65 2.96 4.83 -12.01
N ARG A 66 3.28 6.07 -12.40
CA ARG A 66 4.21 6.33 -13.52
C ARG A 66 5.62 5.87 -13.17
N ASP A 67 6.14 6.23 -12.00
CA ASP A 67 7.47 5.83 -11.55
C ASP A 67 7.61 4.30 -11.48
N TYR A 68 6.56 3.59 -11.04
CA TYR A 68 6.49 2.13 -11.08
C TYR A 68 6.58 1.58 -12.51
N HIS A 69 5.80 2.16 -13.43
CA HIS A 69 5.79 1.74 -14.83
C HIS A 69 7.13 2.01 -15.52
N ASP A 70 7.75 3.17 -15.26
CA ASP A 70 9.04 3.54 -15.80
C ASP A 70 10.15 2.61 -15.29
N ALA A 71 10.05 2.13 -14.04
CA ALA A 71 11.03 1.21 -13.44
C ALA A 71 10.91 -0.24 -13.93
N LEU A 72 9.69 -0.73 -14.19
CA LEU A 72 9.44 -2.16 -14.44
C LEU A 72 8.90 -2.48 -15.82
N GLY A 73 8.47 -1.47 -16.59
CA GLY A 73 7.83 -1.61 -17.90
C GLY A 73 6.41 -2.16 -17.84
N GLU A 74 5.84 -2.32 -16.64
CA GLU A 74 4.51 -2.90 -16.41
C GLU A 74 3.71 -2.05 -15.41
N TRP A 75 2.39 -2.10 -15.48
CA TRP A 75 1.54 -1.43 -14.50
C TRP A 75 1.36 -2.29 -13.25
N PRO A 76 1.13 -1.68 -12.07
CA PRO A 76 0.86 -2.42 -10.84
C PRO A 76 -0.31 -3.38 -11.01
N SER A 77 -0.16 -4.62 -10.54
CA SER A 77 -1.23 -5.61 -10.63
C SER A 77 -2.40 -5.25 -9.72
N SER A 78 -3.63 -5.64 -10.10
CA SER A 78 -4.81 -5.47 -9.24
C SER A 78 -4.66 -6.18 -7.89
N TYR A 79 -3.89 -7.27 -7.83
CA TYR A 79 -3.55 -7.96 -6.58
C TYR A 79 -2.73 -7.07 -5.65
N LEU A 80 -1.64 -6.46 -6.14
CA LEU A 80 -0.79 -5.56 -5.36
C LEU A 80 -1.59 -4.36 -4.81
N ILE A 81 -2.46 -3.78 -5.65
CA ILE A 81 -3.33 -2.67 -5.26
C ILE A 81 -4.30 -3.13 -4.16
N SER A 82 -4.92 -4.29 -4.33
CA SER A 82 -5.88 -4.84 -3.37
C SER A 82 -5.22 -5.19 -2.04
N ASP A 83 -4.03 -5.81 -2.06
CA ASP A 83 -3.22 -6.09 -0.87
C ASP A 83 -2.87 -4.79 -0.12
N THR A 84 -2.41 -3.78 -0.85
CA THR A 84 -2.01 -2.47 -0.30
C THR A 84 -3.16 -1.79 0.44
N LEU A 85 -4.38 -1.88 -0.10
CA LEU A 85 -5.58 -1.25 0.44
C LEU A 85 -6.35 -2.16 1.41
N SER A 86 -5.94 -3.42 1.56
CA SER A 86 -6.61 -4.38 2.43
C SER A 86 -6.41 -4.04 3.89
N LEU A 87 -7.52 -3.91 4.62
CA LEU A 87 -7.54 -3.69 6.07
C LEU A 87 -7.19 -4.96 6.87
N ARG A 88 -7.37 -6.14 6.26
CA ARG A 88 -7.25 -7.44 6.94
C ARG A 88 -5.80 -7.90 7.17
N HIS A 89 -4.83 -7.38 6.41
CA HIS A 89 -3.47 -7.94 6.41
C HIS A 89 -2.52 -7.27 7.43
N ARG A 90 -3.02 -6.39 8.30
CA ARG A 90 -2.18 -5.52 9.15
C ARG A 90 -1.96 -6.01 10.58
N GLU A 91 -2.54 -7.14 10.98
CA GLU A 91 -2.41 -7.66 12.35
C GLU A 91 -0.97 -8.05 12.75
N TYR A 92 0.01 -8.11 11.84
CA TYR A 92 1.30 -8.72 12.16
C TYR A 92 2.55 -7.82 12.31
N HIS A 93 2.58 -6.56 11.87
CA HIS A 93 3.84 -5.76 11.91
C HIS A 93 3.66 -4.24 12.08
N ALA A 94 3.13 -3.78 13.21
CA ALA A 94 3.12 -2.35 13.57
C ALA A 94 4.29 -2.01 14.51
N THR A 95 5.41 -1.52 13.96
CA THR A 95 6.56 -1.01 14.74
C THR A 95 6.93 0.46 14.42
N THR A 96 6.10 1.20 13.67
CA THR A 96 6.36 2.60 13.29
C THR A 96 5.20 3.53 13.63
N ASP A 97 5.47 4.82 13.88
CA ASP A 97 4.47 5.87 14.20
C ASP A 97 3.36 5.97 13.14
N ARG A 98 3.67 5.67 11.87
CA ARG A 98 2.70 5.64 10.77
C ARG A 98 1.73 4.45 10.81
N ALA A 99 2.07 3.39 11.56
CA ALA A 99 1.15 2.30 11.83
C ALA A 99 0.08 2.72 12.86
N TRP A 100 0.47 3.54 13.84
CA TRP A 100 -0.42 4.08 14.86
C TRP A 100 -1.49 5.01 14.29
N GLU A 101 -1.13 5.95 13.40
CA GLU A 101 -2.11 6.87 12.80
C GLU A 101 -3.23 6.14 12.03
N TRP A 102 -2.90 5.01 11.42
CA TRP A 102 -3.88 4.20 10.71
C TRP A 102 -4.69 3.30 11.65
N GLU A 103 -4.07 2.75 12.70
CA GLU A 103 -4.79 2.00 13.73
C GLU A 103 -5.80 2.89 14.46
N ASP A 104 -5.43 4.13 14.75
CA ASP A 104 -6.35 5.11 15.33
C ASP A 104 -7.52 5.40 14.38
N ALA A 105 -7.24 5.61 13.09
CA ALA A 105 -8.30 5.73 12.09
C ALA A 105 -9.21 4.49 12.04
N MET A 106 -8.67 3.27 12.19
CA MET A 106 -9.42 2.01 12.27
C MET A 106 -10.30 1.92 13.51
N ARG A 107 -9.76 2.23 14.69
CA ARG A 107 -10.51 2.25 15.95
C ARG A 107 -11.65 3.25 15.90
N GLN A 108 -11.43 4.41 15.28
CA GLN A 108 -12.49 5.40 15.03
C GLN A 108 -13.55 4.88 14.04
N MET A 109 -13.20 4.00 13.07
CA MET A 109 -14.20 3.36 12.19
C MET A 109 -15.13 2.44 12.96
N VAL A 110 -14.57 1.57 13.80
CA VAL A 110 -15.32 0.62 14.61
C VAL A 110 -16.18 1.38 15.62
N ALA A 111 -15.63 2.38 16.31
CA ALA A 111 -16.37 3.21 17.25
C ALA A 111 -17.51 3.98 16.57
N GLY A 112 -17.27 4.60 15.41
CA GLY A 112 -18.29 5.31 14.66
C GLY A 112 -19.39 4.37 14.12
N GLY A 113 -19.03 3.20 13.60
CA GLY A 113 -20.00 2.18 13.18
C GLY A 113 -20.85 1.67 14.36
N LEU A 114 -20.23 1.46 15.52
CA LEU A 114 -20.92 1.07 16.75
C LEU A 114 -21.85 2.19 17.26
N GLN A 115 -21.43 3.45 17.17
CA GLN A 115 -22.26 4.60 17.54
C GLN A 115 -23.48 4.73 16.64
N VAL A 116 -23.34 4.55 15.32
CA VAL A 116 -24.47 4.56 14.38
C VAL A 116 -25.43 3.40 14.69
N ALA A 117 -24.92 2.20 14.93
CA ALA A 117 -25.74 1.06 15.34
C ALA A 117 -26.47 1.32 16.67
N ALA A 118 -25.79 1.91 17.66
CA ALA A 118 -26.38 2.27 18.95
C ALA A 118 -27.46 3.36 18.83
N ILE A 119 -27.29 4.34 17.93
CA ILE A 119 -28.31 5.36 17.65
C ILE A 119 -29.55 4.71 17.02
N ILE A 120 -29.36 3.81 16.05
CA ILE A 120 -30.46 3.09 15.40
C ILE A 120 -31.21 2.22 16.42
N LEU A 121 -30.49 1.47 17.26
CA LEU A 121 -31.07 0.62 18.31
C LEU A 121 -31.76 1.41 19.44
N ARG A 122 -31.43 2.69 19.62
CA ARG A 122 -32.08 3.56 20.61
C ARG A 122 -33.38 4.19 20.08
N GLN A 123 -33.62 4.12 18.77
CA GLN A 123 -34.84 4.65 18.12
C GLN A 123 -35.86 3.55 17.76
N SER A 124 -35.56 2.28 18.07
CA SER A 124 -36.45 1.11 17.97
C SER A 124 -36.90 0.65 19.35
#